data_AF-Q49L29-F1
#
_entry.id   AF-Q49L29-F1
#
_cell.length_a   1.000
_cell.length_b   1.000
_cell.length_c   1.000
_cell.angle_alpha   90.00
_cell.angle_beta   90.00
_cell.angle_gamma   90.00
#
_symmetry.space_group_name_H-M   'P 1'
#
loop_
_entity.id
_entity.type
_entity.pdbx_description
1 polymer ?
#
loop_
_entity_poly.entity_id
_entity_poly.type
_entity_poly.pdbx_seq_one_letter_code
_entity_poly.pdbx_strand_id
1 'polypeptide(L)'
;GSVLSYGSDNTKGTCIAECTGKYLENCADGQCTASIAGSKYCSKCKSGFVPVNGLCVSAETARAAPPGCTPDKTNGVCTACTEKYFLESGGCYQAEKFPGNTLCTTADAGKCTTCANGQDKDSNGSCPACPTNCASCAKDNTKTCNKCFSGYYLDTAKACKKCSETSGNIQGVENCISCLAPTSPQSSTPVTCYVKTSGGGSGDNSTGGDSGPNLSSGAIAGISVAVIVVVGGLV
;
A
#
# COMPACT_ATOMS: atom_id res chain seq x y z
N GLY A 1 -3.36 9.23 1.11
CA GLY A 1 -3.14 7.81 1.41
C GLY A 1 -2.55 7.63 2.79
N SER A 2 -2.18 6.40 3.12
CA SER A 2 -1.59 6.03 4.41
C SER A 2 -0.41 5.10 4.19
N VAL A 3 0.65 5.28 4.98
CA VAL A 3 1.88 4.49 4.88
C VAL A 3 2.13 3.73 6.17
N LEU A 4 2.70 2.54 6.08
CA LEU A 4 3.00 1.71 7.24
C LEU A 4 4.31 2.16 7.89
N SER A 5 4.23 2.86 9.01
CA SER A 5 5.39 3.15 9.84
C SER A 5 5.75 1.94 10.69
N TYR A 6 6.71 1.14 10.23
CA TYR A 6 7.27 0.03 11.01
C TYR A 6 7.76 0.46 12.39
N GLY A 7 7.49 -0.36 13.40
CA GLY A 7 8.10 -0.28 14.72
C GLY A 7 9.52 -0.84 14.75
N SER A 8 10.11 -0.89 15.94
CA SER A 8 11.51 -1.31 16.16
C SER A 8 11.79 -2.75 15.73
N ASP A 9 10.83 -3.67 15.88
CA ASP A 9 10.98 -5.07 15.47
C ASP A 9 10.85 -5.32 13.97
N ASN A 10 10.47 -4.29 13.18
CA ASN A 10 10.31 -4.38 11.73
C ASN A 10 9.31 -5.44 11.21
N THR A 11 8.47 -6.02 12.08
CA THR A 11 7.44 -7.02 11.74
C THR A 11 6.05 -6.41 11.65
N LYS A 12 5.78 -5.37 12.46
CA LYS A 12 4.50 -4.63 12.50
C LYS A 12 4.75 -3.14 12.57
N GLY A 13 3.69 -2.35 12.44
CA GLY A 13 3.76 -0.91 12.46
C GLY A 13 2.41 -0.23 12.58
N THR A 14 2.44 1.09 12.53
CA THR A 14 1.25 1.95 12.59
C THR A 14 1.02 2.59 11.23
N CYS A 15 -0.22 2.58 10.74
CA CYS A 15 -0.59 3.37 9.56
C CYS A 15 -0.61 4.85 9.93
N ILE A 16 0.23 5.65 9.27
CA ILE A 16 0.25 7.11 9.41
C ILE A 16 -0.15 7.77 8.10
N ALA A 17 -0.47 9.06 8.14
CA ALA A 17 -0.70 9.82 6.91
C ALA A 17 0.55 9.76 6.03
N GLU A 18 0.37 9.56 4.72
CA GLU A 18 1.48 9.62 3.78
C GLU A 18 2.19 10.97 3.81
N CYS A 19 3.46 11.02 3.42
CA CYS A 19 4.25 12.25 3.46
C CYS A 19 4.32 12.89 4.86
N THR A 20 4.32 12.09 5.93
CA THR A 20 4.50 12.57 7.31
C THR A 20 5.52 11.72 8.08
N GLY A 21 5.93 12.22 9.25
CA GLY A 21 6.87 11.53 10.13
C GLY A 21 8.17 11.13 9.42
N LYS A 22 8.66 9.93 9.71
CA LYS A 22 9.90 9.38 9.13
C LYS A 22 9.92 9.28 7.60
N TYR A 23 8.75 9.29 6.95
CA TYR A 23 8.65 9.27 5.48
C TYR A 23 8.85 10.63 4.83
N LEU A 24 8.81 11.71 5.60
CA LEU A 24 9.16 13.06 5.14
C LEU A 24 10.51 13.51 5.69
N GLU A 25 11.03 12.85 6.74
CA GLU A 25 12.36 13.10 7.26
C GLU A 25 13.42 12.91 6.18
N ASN A 26 14.27 13.93 5.98
CA ASN A 26 15.28 13.99 4.92
C ASN A 26 14.76 13.82 3.48
N CYS A 27 13.44 13.85 3.27
CA CYS A 27 12.89 13.97 1.94
C CYS A 27 13.17 15.37 1.39
N ALA A 28 13.55 15.48 0.12
CA ALA A 28 13.72 16.79 -0.49
C ALA A 28 12.36 17.47 -0.71
N ASP A 29 12.36 18.80 -0.71
CA ASP A 29 11.13 19.58 -0.77
C ASP A 29 10.33 19.25 -2.04
N GLY A 30 9.03 18.96 -1.85
CA GLY A 30 8.13 18.57 -2.93
C GLY A 30 8.40 17.18 -3.53
N GLN A 31 9.29 16.37 -2.96
CA GLN A 31 9.64 15.04 -3.49
C GLN A 31 8.86 13.87 -2.88
N CYS A 32 7.78 14.13 -2.14
CA CYS A 32 6.85 13.07 -1.73
C CYS A 32 5.91 12.71 -2.90
N THR A 33 6.47 12.15 -3.97
CA THR A 33 5.78 11.95 -5.25
C THR A 33 5.72 10.50 -5.71
N ALA A 34 6.59 9.61 -5.18
CA ALA A 34 6.58 8.19 -5.52
C ALA A 34 5.23 7.57 -5.16
N SER A 35 4.61 6.86 -6.10
CA SER A 35 3.25 6.34 -5.94
C SER A 35 3.27 4.83 -5.79
N ILE A 36 3.28 4.36 -4.55
CA ILE A 36 3.40 2.94 -4.21
C ILE A 36 2.12 2.51 -3.50
N ALA A 37 1.41 1.52 -4.05
CA ALA A 37 0.14 1.04 -3.51
C ALA A 37 -0.96 2.11 -3.34
N GLY A 38 -0.98 3.14 -4.18
CA GLY A 38 -1.91 4.27 -4.02
C GLY A 38 -1.56 5.23 -2.87
N SER A 39 -0.39 5.09 -2.25
CA SER A 39 0.13 6.04 -1.26
C SER A 39 1.43 6.71 -1.73
N LYS A 40 1.70 7.89 -1.20
CA LYS A 40 2.85 8.71 -1.55
C LYS A 40 4.04 8.48 -0.63
N TYR A 41 5.20 8.34 -1.25
CA TYR A 41 6.49 8.12 -0.60
C TYR A 41 7.52 9.11 -1.15
N CYS A 42 8.65 9.25 -0.46
CA CYS A 42 9.74 10.06 -0.95
C CYS A 42 10.39 9.42 -2.19
N SER A 43 10.40 10.14 -3.32
CA SER A 43 11.06 9.73 -4.57
C SER A 43 12.51 10.22 -4.66
N LYS A 44 12.85 11.27 -3.90
CA LYS A 44 14.17 11.87 -3.86
C LYS A 44 14.46 12.48 -2.49
N CYS A 45 15.59 12.10 -1.92
CA CYS A 45 16.05 12.57 -0.63
C CYS A 45 16.97 13.80 -0.76
N LYS A 46 17.25 14.43 0.38
CA LYS A 46 18.30 15.45 0.50
C LYS A 46 19.67 14.82 0.25
N SER A 47 20.65 15.67 -0.09
CA SER A 47 22.03 15.24 -0.27
C SER A 47 22.53 14.47 0.97
N GLY A 48 23.24 13.38 0.74
CA GLY A 48 23.70 12.46 1.79
C GLY A 48 22.72 11.33 2.12
N PHE A 49 21.54 11.30 1.49
CA PHE A 49 20.51 10.28 1.73
C PHE A 49 19.98 9.69 0.41
N VAL A 50 19.40 8.50 0.47
CA VAL A 50 18.71 7.86 -0.67
C VAL A 50 17.43 7.13 -0.24
N PRO A 51 16.43 6.96 -1.12
CA PRO A 51 15.16 6.34 -0.74
C PRO A 51 15.25 4.81 -0.74
N VAL A 52 15.02 4.19 0.43
CA VAL A 52 14.88 2.74 0.58
C VAL A 52 13.54 2.46 1.27
N ASN A 53 12.68 1.67 0.62
CA ASN A 53 11.30 1.44 1.05
C ASN A 53 10.52 2.75 1.30
N GLY A 54 10.83 3.79 0.54
CA GLY A 54 10.23 5.13 0.65
C GLY A 54 10.75 5.99 1.81
N LEU A 55 11.70 5.51 2.61
CA LEU A 55 12.38 6.25 3.67
C LEU A 55 13.74 6.77 3.19
N CYS A 56 14.10 7.98 3.57
CA CYS A 56 15.43 8.52 3.30
C CYS A 56 16.43 7.98 4.32
N VAL A 57 17.27 7.06 3.87
CA VAL A 57 18.34 6.45 4.68
C VAL A 57 19.69 7.07 4.33
N SER A 58 20.59 7.17 5.32
CA SER A 58 21.91 7.76 5.11
C SER A 58 22.73 6.95 4.10
N ALA A 59 23.39 7.66 3.19
CA ALA A 59 24.33 7.14 2.20
C ALA A 59 25.75 7.73 2.38
N GLU A 60 26.02 8.34 3.54
CA GLU A 60 27.26 9.07 3.84
C GLU A 60 28.45 8.13 4.08
N THR A 61 28.21 6.94 4.65
CA THR A 61 29.28 6.02 5.06
C THR A 61 29.33 4.77 4.17
N ALA A 62 30.46 4.54 3.50
CA ALA A 62 30.68 3.35 2.68
C ALA A 62 30.69 2.04 3.50
N ARG A 63 30.78 2.12 4.84
CA ARG A 63 30.86 0.97 5.75
C ARG A 63 29.51 0.29 6.00
N ALA A 64 28.40 0.97 5.71
CA ALA A 64 27.06 0.43 5.79
C ALA A 64 26.25 1.02 4.64
N ALA A 65 26.45 0.47 3.43
CA ALA A 65 25.66 0.87 2.28
C ALA A 65 24.17 0.66 2.59
N PRO A 66 23.30 1.58 2.14
CA PRO A 66 21.87 1.43 2.33
C PRO A 66 21.39 0.10 1.72
N PRO A 67 20.55 -0.69 2.42
CA PRO A 67 20.17 -2.03 1.99
C PRO A 67 19.65 -2.06 0.56
N GLY A 68 20.21 -2.95 -0.26
CA GLY A 68 19.72 -3.20 -1.60
C GLY A 68 19.85 -2.02 -2.58
N CYS A 69 20.61 -0.96 -2.28
CA CYS A 69 20.70 0.26 -3.09
C CYS A 69 22.14 0.61 -3.46
N THR A 70 22.36 0.94 -4.73
CA THR A 70 23.55 1.69 -5.19
C THR A 70 23.23 3.19 -5.09
N PRO A 71 23.83 3.92 -4.14
CA PRO A 71 23.42 5.28 -3.85
C PRO A 71 24.05 6.32 -4.79
N ASP A 72 23.23 7.23 -5.30
CA ASP A 72 23.66 8.55 -5.77
C ASP A 72 23.29 9.58 -4.71
N LYS A 73 24.19 9.75 -3.74
CA LYS A 73 23.99 10.64 -2.58
C LYS A 73 23.92 12.12 -2.95
N THR A 74 24.43 12.51 -4.11
CA THR A 74 24.40 13.90 -4.58
C THR A 74 23.01 14.22 -5.14
N ASN A 75 22.45 13.30 -5.93
CA ASN A 75 21.12 13.46 -6.51
C ASN A 75 20.00 12.95 -5.60
N GLY A 76 20.31 12.28 -4.51
CA GLY A 76 19.36 11.85 -3.49
C GLY A 76 18.51 10.65 -3.91
N VAL A 77 19.05 9.76 -4.75
CA VAL A 77 18.33 8.62 -5.36
C VAL A 77 19.16 7.34 -5.36
N CYS A 78 18.51 6.20 -5.55
CA CYS A 78 19.18 4.94 -5.88
C CYS A 78 19.30 4.80 -7.41
N THR A 79 20.49 4.45 -7.90
CA THR A 79 20.75 4.26 -9.35
C THR A 79 20.58 2.82 -9.80
N ALA A 80 20.77 1.88 -8.88
CA ALA A 80 20.50 0.47 -9.06
C ALA A 80 20.04 -0.13 -7.74
N CYS A 81 19.32 -1.25 -7.84
CA CYS A 81 18.94 -2.05 -6.70
C CYS A 81 19.53 -3.46 -6.82
N THR A 82 19.63 -4.18 -5.71
CA THR A 82 20.18 -5.53 -5.67
C THR A 82 19.34 -6.43 -4.75
N GLU A 83 19.70 -7.70 -4.66
CA GLU A 83 19.04 -8.70 -3.82
C GLU A 83 17.52 -8.78 -4.13
N LYS A 84 16.68 -8.68 -3.10
CA LYS A 84 15.22 -8.72 -3.18
C LYS A 84 14.60 -7.33 -3.41
N TYR A 85 15.39 -6.34 -3.82
CA TYR A 85 14.93 -5.00 -4.10
C TYR A 85 14.80 -4.75 -5.60
N PHE A 86 13.81 -3.95 -5.96
CA PHE A 86 13.62 -3.44 -7.32
C PHE A 86 13.63 -1.92 -7.33
N LEU A 87 14.10 -1.35 -8.44
CA LEU A 87 14.14 0.09 -8.64
C LEU A 87 12.75 0.60 -9.05
N GLU A 88 12.23 1.56 -8.31
CA GLU A 88 10.96 2.20 -8.60
C GLU A 88 11.02 3.66 -8.16
N SER A 89 10.58 4.58 -9.02
CA SER A 89 10.45 6.00 -8.68
C SER A 89 11.66 6.63 -7.95
N GLY A 90 12.89 6.25 -8.32
CA GLY A 90 14.14 6.79 -7.74
C GLY A 90 14.61 6.12 -6.44
N GLY A 91 13.91 5.10 -5.96
CA GLY A 91 14.25 4.36 -4.74
C GLY A 91 14.26 2.85 -4.91
N CYS A 92 14.84 2.14 -3.93
CA CYS A 92 14.83 0.68 -3.88
C CYS A 92 13.74 0.17 -2.94
N TYR A 93 12.85 -0.68 -3.46
CA TYR A 93 11.73 -1.25 -2.71
C TYR A 93 11.87 -2.76 -2.61
N GLN A 94 11.69 -3.31 -1.41
CA GLN A 94 11.84 -4.74 -1.15
C GLN A 94 10.57 -5.50 -1.59
N ALA A 95 10.70 -6.50 -2.47
CA ALA A 95 9.56 -7.25 -3.00
C ALA A 95 8.85 -8.14 -1.95
N GLU A 96 9.55 -8.49 -0.87
CA GLU A 96 9.01 -9.38 0.18
C GLU A 96 8.35 -8.62 1.33
N LYS A 97 8.46 -7.28 1.34
CA LYS A 97 8.03 -6.45 2.46
C LYS A 97 7.25 -5.22 2.00
N PHE A 98 6.28 -4.78 2.81
CA PHE A 98 5.54 -3.56 2.51
C PHE A 98 6.48 -2.33 2.60
N PRO A 99 6.40 -1.35 1.67
CA PRO A 99 5.39 -1.26 0.61
C PRO A 99 5.76 -1.95 -0.71
N GLY A 100 7.00 -2.40 -0.91
CA GLY A 100 7.44 -2.96 -2.20
C GLY A 100 6.65 -4.19 -2.65
N ASN A 101 6.24 -5.04 -1.70
CA ASN A 101 5.42 -6.23 -1.97
C ASN A 101 4.04 -5.96 -2.60
N THR A 102 3.59 -4.70 -2.60
CA THR A 102 2.33 -4.28 -3.24
C THR A 102 2.47 -4.00 -4.74
N LEU A 103 3.71 -3.80 -5.22
CA LEU A 103 4.01 -3.64 -6.64
C LEU A 103 4.66 -4.89 -7.22
N CYS A 104 5.52 -5.54 -6.44
CA CYS A 104 6.34 -6.63 -6.90
C CYS A 104 6.38 -7.77 -5.87
N THR A 105 6.09 -9.01 -6.29
CA THR A 105 6.18 -10.18 -5.40
C THR A 105 7.51 -10.92 -5.52
N THR A 106 8.29 -10.66 -6.57
CA THR A 106 9.62 -11.24 -6.74
C THR A 106 10.50 -10.24 -7.46
N ALA A 107 11.64 -9.90 -6.88
CA ALA A 107 12.66 -9.05 -7.50
C ALA A 107 13.97 -9.82 -7.64
N ASP A 108 14.69 -9.51 -8.72
CA ASP A 108 16.02 -10.03 -9.03
C ASP A 108 16.81 -9.00 -9.82
N ALA A 109 18.11 -8.91 -9.57
CA ALA A 109 19.02 -7.98 -10.25
C ALA A 109 18.50 -6.52 -10.32
N GLY A 110 17.83 -6.05 -9.27
CA GLY A 110 17.30 -4.69 -9.19
C GLY A 110 16.00 -4.46 -9.97
N LYS A 111 15.39 -5.51 -10.50
CA LYS A 111 14.19 -5.47 -11.34
C LYS A 111 13.06 -6.25 -10.69
N CYS A 112 11.82 -5.81 -10.90
CA CYS A 112 10.69 -6.66 -10.59
C CYS A 112 10.58 -7.77 -11.64
N THR A 113 10.50 -9.04 -11.22
CA THR A 113 10.33 -10.18 -12.12
C THR A 113 8.88 -10.67 -12.17
N THR A 114 8.13 -10.48 -11.08
CA THR A 114 6.70 -10.83 -10.95
C THR A 114 5.91 -9.67 -10.34
N CYS A 115 4.98 -9.10 -11.11
CA CYS A 115 4.18 -7.97 -10.67
C CYS A 115 3.02 -8.40 -9.76
N ALA A 116 2.84 -7.70 -8.64
CA ALA A 116 1.81 -7.98 -7.65
C ALA A 116 0.39 -7.70 -8.18
N ASN A 117 0.26 -6.86 -9.21
CA ASN A 117 -1.01 -6.50 -9.83
C ASN A 117 -1.47 -7.48 -10.93
N GLY A 118 -0.71 -8.56 -11.17
CA GLY A 118 -1.01 -9.59 -12.17
C GLY A 118 -0.63 -9.23 -13.61
N GLN A 119 -0.02 -8.06 -13.84
CA GLN A 119 0.46 -7.63 -15.15
C GLN A 119 1.81 -8.25 -15.49
N ASP A 120 2.16 -8.23 -16.77
CA ASP A 120 3.53 -8.54 -17.19
C ASP A 120 4.41 -7.29 -17.01
N LYS A 121 5.62 -7.48 -16.47
CA LYS A 121 6.63 -6.44 -16.39
C LYS A 121 7.07 -5.98 -17.79
N ASP A 122 7.57 -4.76 -17.87
CA ASP A 122 8.28 -4.28 -19.05
C ASP A 122 9.73 -4.82 -19.13
N SER A 123 10.47 -4.44 -20.18
CA SER A 123 11.87 -4.83 -20.39
C SER A 123 12.83 -4.30 -19.30
N ASN A 124 12.42 -3.24 -18.61
CA ASN A 124 13.16 -2.64 -17.51
C ASN A 124 12.86 -3.31 -16.17
N GLY A 125 11.85 -4.17 -16.10
CA GLY A 125 11.39 -4.79 -14.87
C GLY A 125 10.51 -3.87 -14.03
N SER A 126 9.84 -2.90 -14.66
CA SER A 126 8.78 -2.11 -14.06
C SER A 126 7.41 -2.74 -14.34
N CYS A 127 6.50 -2.60 -13.38
CA CYS A 127 5.16 -3.17 -13.46
C CYS A 127 4.18 -2.11 -13.98
N PRO A 128 3.46 -2.38 -15.09
CA PRO A 128 2.46 -1.44 -15.62
C PRO A 128 1.44 -1.06 -14.56
N ALA A 129 1.13 0.24 -14.46
CA ALA A 129 0.16 0.72 -13.48
C ALA A 129 -1.27 0.32 -13.86
N CYS A 130 -2.03 -0.12 -12.86
CA CYS A 130 -3.49 -0.24 -12.95
C CYS A 130 -4.15 1.15 -12.74
N PRO A 131 -5.48 1.28 -12.93
CA PRO A 131 -6.18 2.55 -12.72
C PRO A 131 -5.99 3.05 -11.29
N THR A 132 -6.23 4.34 -11.08
CA THR A 132 -6.09 4.96 -9.76
C THR A 132 -6.82 4.17 -8.68
N ASN A 133 -6.14 3.92 -7.56
CA ASN A 133 -6.62 3.14 -6.41
C ASN A 133 -6.87 1.64 -6.68
N CYS A 134 -6.50 1.11 -7.84
CA CYS A 134 -6.64 -0.29 -8.20
C CYS A 134 -5.37 -1.10 -7.88
N ALA A 135 -5.52 -2.15 -7.07
CA ALA A 135 -4.45 -3.07 -6.71
C ALA A 135 -4.14 -4.11 -7.80
N SER A 136 -5.14 -4.52 -8.58
CA SER A 136 -4.94 -5.43 -9.72
C SER A 136 -6.01 -5.20 -10.78
N CYS A 137 -5.62 -5.26 -12.04
CA CYS A 137 -6.48 -5.02 -13.19
C CYS A 137 -6.41 -6.19 -14.18
N ALA A 138 -7.37 -6.23 -15.11
CA ALA A 138 -7.40 -7.27 -16.14
C ALA A 138 -6.14 -7.21 -17.02
N LYS A 139 -5.64 -8.38 -17.44
CA LYS A 139 -4.38 -8.51 -18.18
C LYS A 139 -4.49 -8.00 -19.62
N ASP A 140 -5.65 -8.21 -20.23
CA ASP A 140 -6.03 -7.77 -21.57
C ASP A 140 -6.64 -6.36 -21.60
N ASN A 141 -7.08 -5.84 -20.45
CA ASN A 141 -7.62 -4.49 -20.33
C ASN A 141 -7.23 -3.84 -18.98
N THR A 142 -6.12 -3.10 -18.99
CA THR A 142 -5.61 -2.39 -17.80
C THR A 142 -6.53 -1.28 -17.29
N LYS A 143 -7.66 -0.98 -17.97
CA LYS A 143 -8.67 -0.05 -17.46
C LYS A 143 -9.71 -0.72 -16.57
N THR A 144 -9.83 -2.05 -16.62
CA THR A 144 -10.78 -2.80 -15.80
C THR A 144 -10.13 -3.22 -14.50
N CYS A 145 -10.58 -2.65 -13.38
CA CYS A 145 -10.08 -3.05 -12.07
C CYS A 145 -10.75 -4.34 -11.57
N ASN A 146 -9.93 -5.26 -11.06
CA ASN A 146 -10.37 -6.50 -10.43
C ASN A 146 -10.39 -6.40 -8.90
N LYS A 147 -9.44 -5.64 -8.34
CA LYS A 147 -9.26 -5.49 -6.89
C LYS A 147 -8.78 -4.09 -6.57
N CYS A 148 -9.41 -3.45 -5.59
CA CYS A 148 -8.99 -2.15 -5.09
C CYS A 148 -7.94 -2.28 -3.98
N PHE A 149 -7.15 -1.22 -3.75
CA PHE A 149 -6.34 -1.12 -2.54
C PHE A 149 -7.24 -1.03 -1.30
N SER A 150 -6.70 -1.36 -0.13
CA SER A 150 -7.39 -1.17 1.15
C SER A 150 -7.85 0.27 1.33
N GLY A 151 -9.03 0.46 1.92
CA GLY A 151 -9.69 1.76 2.00
C GLY A 151 -10.51 2.15 0.78
N TYR A 152 -10.58 1.27 -0.21
CA TYR A 152 -11.41 1.42 -1.40
C TYR A 152 -12.25 0.17 -1.66
N TYR A 153 -13.45 0.37 -2.21
CA TYR A 153 -14.31 -0.69 -2.70
C TYR A 153 -14.46 -0.58 -4.23
N LEU A 154 -14.75 -1.71 -4.87
CA LEU A 154 -15.00 -1.79 -6.31
C LEU A 154 -16.47 -1.47 -6.57
N ASP A 155 -16.75 -0.43 -7.35
CA ASP A 155 -18.12 -0.07 -7.71
C ASP A 155 -18.63 -0.86 -8.93
N THR A 156 -19.87 -0.57 -9.35
CA THR A 156 -20.53 -1.24 -10.48
C THR A 156 -19.84 -0.96 -11.82
N ALA A 157 -19.11 0.16 -11.93
CA ALA A 157 -18.34 0.53 -13.12
C ALA A 157 -16.91 -0.04 -13.11
N LYS A 158 -16.58 -0.91 -12.15
CA LYS A 158 -15.23 -1.47 -11.95
C LYS A 158 -14.19 -0.38 -11.64
N ALA A 159 -14.62 0.71 -11.00
CA ALA A 159 -13.75 1.75 -10.48
C ALA A 159 -13.60 1.62 -8.96
N CYS A 160 -12.46 2.06 -8.43
CA CYS A 160 -12.18 2.00 -7.00
C CYS A 160 -12.57 3.31 -6.31
N LYS A 161 -13.53 3.21 -5.40
CA LYS A 161 -14.11 4.32 -4.64
C LYS A 161 -13.73 4.24 -3.18
N LYS A 162 -13.50 5.37 -2.51
CA LYS A 162 -13.11 5.35 -1.09
C LYS A 162 -14.23 4.73 -0.26
N CYS A 163 -13.89 4.03 0.82
CA CYS A 163 -14.89 3.45 1.73
C CYS A 163 -15.86 4.48 2.35
N SER A 164 -15.49 5.76 2.35
CA SER A 164 -16.32 6.88 2.81
C SER A 164 -17.09 7.60 1.69
N GLU A 165 -16.90 7.21 0.41
CA GLU A 165 -17.56 7.81 -0.74
C GLU A 165 -18.78 6.97 -1.15
N THR A 166 -19.87 7.62 -1.57
CA THR A 166 -21.03 6.95 -2.16
C THR A 166 -20.85 6.86 -3.69
N SER A 167 -21.19 5.70 -4.27
CA SER A 167 -21.23 5.50 -5.72
C SER A 167 -22.47 4.69 -6.09
N GLY A 168 -23.43 5.34 -6.77
CA GLY A 168 -24.73 4.77 -7.08
C GLY A 168 -25.47 4.28 -5.83
N ASN A 169 -25.82 3.00 -5.81
CA ASN A 169 -26.51 2.38 -4.67
C ASN A 169 -25.58 2.00 -3.51
N ILE A 170 -24.26 2.03 -3.68
CA ILE A 170 -23.31 1.72 -2.61
C ILE A 170 -23.05 2.98 -1.80
N GLN A 171 -23.44 2.97 -0.51
CA GLN A 171 -23.24 4.12 0.38
C GLN A 171 -21.92 4.00 1.15
N GLY A 172 -21.12 5.06 1.10
CA GLY A 172 -19.90 5.15 1.89
C GLY A 172 -20.21 5.28 3.38
N VAL A 173 -19.30 4.80 4.22
CA VAL A 173 -19.34 4.99 5.67
C VAL A 173 -18.26 5.97 6.07
N GLU A 174 -18.66 7.10 6.67
CA GLU A 174 -17.72 8.11 7.16
C GLU A 174 -16.70 7.48 8.11
N ASN A 175 -15.47 7.97 8.07
CA ASN A 175 -14.36 7.50 8.91
C ASN A 175 -14.00 6.02 8.71
N CYS A 176 -14.49 5.37 7.65
CA CYS A 176 -14.16 3.97 7.37
C CYS A 176 -12.81 3.83 6.63
N ILE A 177 -11.87 3.12 7.24
CA ILE A 177 -10.50 2.88 6.73
C ILE A 177 -10.44 1.62 5.86
N SER A 178 -11.31 0.64 6.11
CA SER A 178 -11.36 -0.62 5.35
C SER A 178 -12.80 -1.11 5.27
N CYS A 179 -13.23 -1.52 4.09
CA CYS A 179 -14.62 -1.89 3.85
C CYS A 179 -14.77 -2.97 2.77
N LEU A 180 -15.98 -3.53 2.70
CA LEU A 180 -16.43 -4.41 1.63
C LEU A 180 -17.72 -3.86 1.02
N ALA A 181 -17.77 -3.82 -0.32
CA ALA A 181 -19.00 -3.48 -1.04
C ALA A 181 -20.05 -4.59 -0.89
N PRO A 182 -21.35 -4.24 -0.82
CA PRO A 182 -22.43 -5.23 -0.87
C PRO A 182 -22.44 -5.96 -2.22
N THR A 183 -22.79 -7.24 -2.21
CA THR A 183 -23.02 -8.02 -3.44
C THR A 183 -24.37 -7.64 -4.04
N SER A 184 -24.37 -6.96 -5.20
CA SER A 184 -25.58 -6.61 -5.97
C SER A 184 -26.59 -5.67 -5.28
N PRO A 185 -26.21 -4.44 -4.90
CA PRO A 185 -27.12 -3.50 -4.23
C PRO A 185 -28.25 -3.04 -5.16
N GLN A 186 -29.44 -3.57 -4.96
CA GLN A 186 -30.67 -3.16 -5.67
C GLN A 186 -31.26 -1.85 -5.13
N SER A 187 -30.84 -1.44 -3.93
CA SER A 187 -31.22 -0.20 -3.25
C SER A 187 -30.03 0.37 -2.50
N SER A 188 -30.18 1.58 -1.99
CA SER A 188 -29.16 2.26 -1.17
C SER A 188 -28.69 1.37 -0.01
N THR A 189 -27.49 0.82 -0.14
CA THR A 189 -26.91 -0.17 0.77
C THR A 189 -25.50 0.27 1.18
N PRO A 190 -25.21 0.41 2.49
CA PRO A 190 -23.89 0.83 2.94
C PRO A 190 -22.83 -0.25 2.72
N VAL A 191 -21.58 0.19 2.56
CA VAL A 191 -20.42 -0.71 2.66
C VAL A 191 -20.34 -1.31 4.06
N THR A 192 -19.89 -2.55 4.16
CA THR A 192 -19.54 -3.15 5.46
C THR A 192 -18.20 -2.59 5.90
N CYS A 193 -18.19 -1.78 6.95
CA CYS A 193 -16.96 -1.18 7.47
C CYS A 193 -16.28 -2.09 8.50
N TYR A 194 -15.02 -2.46 8.25
CA TYR A 194 -14.23 -3.30 9.15
C TYR A 194 -13.41 -2.50 10.16
N VAL A 195 -12.97 -1.31 9.79
CA VAL A 195 -12.11 -0.46 10.61
C VAL A 195 -12.55 0.99 10.46
N LYS A 196 -12.73 1.70 11.57
CA LYS A 196 -12.97 3.14 11.58
C LYS A 196 -11.81 3.89 12.21
N THR A 197 -11.57 5.13 11.79
CA THR A 197 -10.77 6.05 12.59
C THR A 197 -11.56 6.37 13.86
N SER A 198 -10.92 6.24 15.03
CA SER A 198 -11.40 6.90 16.24
C SER A 198 -11.39 8.40 15.95
N GLY A 199 -12.56 9.04 15.93
CA GLY A 199 -12.69 10.45 15.52
C GLY A 199 -11.65 11.33 16.18
N GLY A 200 -10.74 11.89 15.37
CA GLY A 200 -9.69 12.78 15.85
C GLY A 200 -10.25 14.19 16.02
N GLY A 201 -10.66 14.53 17.24
CA GLY A 201 -10.53 15.90 17.70
C GLY A 201 -9.04 16.25 17.75
N SER A 202 -8.68 17.37 17.13
CA SER A 202 -7.34 17.95 17.18
C SER A 202 -6.87 18.18 18.62
N GLY A 203 -5.57 17.94 18.84
CA GLY A 203 -4.82 18.36 20.01
C GLY A 203 -4.49 17.19 20.93
N ASP A 204 -3.27 16.67 20.84
CA ASP A 204 -2.30 16.93 21.90
C ASP A 204 -0.94 16.32 21.57
N ASN A 205 0.07 17.17 21.70
CA ASN A 205 1.47 16.84 21.71
C ASN A 205 1.79 16.38 23.13
N SER A 206 2.02 15.09 23.39
CA SER A 206 2.83 14.67 24.55
C SER A 206 3.26 13.21 24.52
N THR A 207 4.56 13.08 24.73
CA THR A 207 5.35 11.99 25.29
C THR A 207 4.64 11.07 26.29
N GLY A 208 4.80 9.75 26.08
CA GLY A 208 5.02 8.78 27.14
C GLY A 208 3.79 8.16 27.82
N GLY A 209 3.70 6.83 27.74
CA GLY A 209 3.26 5.99 28.84
C GLY A 209 1.76 5.88 29.13
N ASP A 210 1.26 4.67 28.89
CA ASP A 210 0.24 3.95 29.66
C ASP A 210 -1.23 3.87 29.20
N SER A 211 -1.65 2.58 29.16
CA SER A 211 -2.96 1.98 29.42
C SER A 211 -4.30 2.67 29.05
N GLY A 212 -4.91 2.18 27.95
CA GLY A 212 -6.37 1.98 27.77
C GLY A 212 -7.04 2.75 26.62
N PRO A 213 -8.19 2.30 26.04
CA PRO A 213 -8.99 1.11 26.37
C PRO A 213 -8.86 -0.02 25.32
N ASN A 214 -9.06 -1.23 25.81
CA ASN A 214 -9.26 -2.49 25.10
C ASN A 214 -9.69 -2.38 23.64
N LEU A 215 -8.83 -2.87 22.75
CA LEU A 215 -9.26 -3.43 21.48
C LEU A 215 -10.27 -4.53 21.80
N SER A 216 -11.53 -4.33 21.40
CA SER A 216 -12.47 -5.45 21.34
C SER A 216 -11.84 -6.47 20.41
N SER A 217 -11.29 -7.53 21.01
CA SER A 217 -11.00 -8.78 20.35
C SER A 217 -12.35 -9.39 19.99
N GLY A 218 -12.99 -8.80 18.99
CA GLY A 218 -14.21 -9.29 18.40
C GLY A 218 -13.87 -10.62 17.74
N ALA A 219 -14.36 -11.69 18.35
CA ALA A 219 -14.27 -13.07 17.92
C ALA A 219 -14.22 -13.19 16.38
N ILE A 220 -13.09 -13.67 15.86
CA ILE A 220 -13.13 -14.42 14.59
C ILE A 220 -13.79 -15.75 14.96
N ALA A 221 -15.11 -15.76 15.04
CA ALA A 221 -15.87 -16.99 14.95
C ALA A 221 -15.60 -17.54 13.56
N GLY A 222 -14.99 -18.73 13.49
CA GLY A 222 -14.58 -19.36 12.25
C GLY A 222 -15.73 -19.38 11.25
N ILE A 223 -15.52 -18.75 10.10
CA ILE A 223 -16.36 -19.00 8.94
C ILE A 223 -15.99 -20.41 8.47
N SER A 224 -16.71 -21.41 8.97
CA SER A 224 -16.71 -22.74 8.40
C SER A 224 -17.21 -22.62 6.97
N VAL A 225 -16.30 -22.73 6.00
CA VAL A 225 -16.66 -22.81 4.58
C VAL A 225 -17.36 -24.15 4.38
N ALA A 226 -18.69 -24.14 4.41
CA ALA A 226 -19.47 -25.27 3.93
C ALA A 226 -19.32 -25.33 2.40
N VAL A 227 -18.53 -26.28 1.92
CA VAL A 227 -18.47 -26.62 0.50
C VAL A 227 -19.82 -27.23 0.13
N ILE A 228 -20.67 -26.45 -0.53
CA ILE A 228 -21.90 -26.98 -1.13
C ILE A 228 -21.48 -27.71 -2.40
N VAL A 229 -21.35 -29.04 -2.30
CA VAL A 229 -21.26 -29.91 -3.48
C VAL A 229 -22.67 -29.96 -4.09
N VAL A 230 -22.87 -29.19 -5.16
CA VAL A 230 -24.05 -29.33 -6.00
C VAL A 230 -23.85 -30.60 -6.84
N VAL A 231 -24.36 -31.73 -6.35
CA VAL A 231 -24.52 -32.93 -7.16
C VAL A 231 -25.73 -32.69 -8.05
N GLY A 232 -25.47 -32.24 -9.28
CA GLY A 232 -26.47 -32.20 -10.34
C GLY A 232 -26.87 -33.61 -10.71
N GLY A 233 -28.02 -34.06 -10.21
CA GLY A 233 -28.77 -35.14 -10.82
C GLY A 233 -29.45 -34.63 -12.08
N LEU A 234 -29.22 -35.30 -13.20
CA LEU A 234 -30.10 -35.22 -14.35
C LEU A 234 -30.33 -36.64 -14.89
N VAL A 235 -31.62 -36.88 -15.14
CA VAL A 235 -32.32 -38.08 -15.64
C VAL A 235 -31.60 -38.89 -16.72
#